data_AF-A0A2G9N3I1-F1
#
_entry.id   AF-A0A2G9N3I1-F1
#
_cell.length_a   1.000
_cell.length_b   1.000
_cell.length_c   1.000
_cell.angle_alpha   90.00
_cell.angle_beta   90.00
_cell.angle_gamma   90.00
#
_symmetry.space_group_name_H-M   'P 1'
#
loop_
_entity.id
_entity.type
_entity.pdbx_description
1 polymer ?
#
loop_
_entity_poly.entity_id
_entity_poly.type
_entity_poly.pdbx_seq_one_letter_code
_entity_poly.pdbx_strand_id
1 'polypeptide(L)'
;MAPIPFLEPILTAFLLVLVVFFALKLGKKLIVLAINSFLGLVVLVLLNFFPFVQVDINIWSILIAGLGGIPGILIIIILSTLGWAF
;
A
#
# COMPACT_ATOMS: atom_id res chain seq x y z
N MET A 1 -6.98 25.16 0.04
CA MET A 1 -7.72 24.46 1.10
C MET A 1 -6.71 24.11 2.18
N ALA A 2 -6.94 24.47 3.45
CA ALA A 2 -6.00 24.19 4.52
C ALA A 2 -5.93 22.67 4.78
N PRO A 3 -4.75 22.04 4.86
CA PRO A 3 -4.63 20.63 5.20
C PRO A 3 -5.19 20.42 6.61
N ILE A 4 -6.16 19.52 6.74
CA ILE A 4 -6.75 19.18 8.04
C ILE A 4 -5.76 18.22 8.70
N PRO A 5 -5.03 18.64 9.75
CA PRO A 5 -3.84 17.93 10.25
C PRO A 5 -4.15 16.54 10.84
N PHE A 6 -5.42 16.23 11.06
CA PHE A 6 -5.89 14.96 11.60
C PHE A 6 -6.45 14.00 10.54
N LEU A 7 -6.69 14.46 9.31
CA LEU A 7 -7.28 13.63 8.26
C LEU A 7 -6.28 12.61 7.71
N GLU A 8 -5.02 13.03 7.58
CA GLU A 8 -3.89 12.19 7.13
C GLU A 8 -3.68 10.97 8.04
N PRO A 9 -3.52 11.11 9.38
CA PRO A 9 -3.32 9.96 10.26
C PRO A 9 -4.57 9.08 10.37
N ILE A 10 -5.77 9.65 10.30
CA ILE A 10 -7.02 8.87 10.37
C ILE A 10 -7.21 8.02 9.11
N LEU A 11 -6.98 8.58 7.92
CA LEU A 11 -7.06 7.82 6.67
C LEU A 11 -5.97 6.75 6.60
N THR A 12 -4.76 7.07 7.04
CA THR A 12 -3.65 6.11 7.10
C THR A 12 -3.99 4.96 8.03
N ALA A 13 -4.50 5.25 9.24
CA ALA A 13 -4.92 4.21 10.19
C ALA A 13 -6.06 3.35 9.63
N PHE A 14 -7.04 3.96 8.97
CA PHE A 14 -8.17 3.23 8.37
C PHE A 14 -7.70 2.27 7.25
N LEU A 15 -6.81 2.75 6.37
CA LEU A 15 -6.20 1.93 5.32
C LEU A 15 -5.36 0.79 5.88
N LEU A 16 -4.58 1.05 6.92
CA LEU A 16 -3.73 0.06 7.57
C LEU A 16 -4.59 -1.05 8.22
N VAL A 17 -5.68 -0.67 8.90
CA VAL A 17 -6.67 -1.62 9.43
C VAL A 17 -7.30 -2.46 8.32
N LEU A 18 -7.62 -1.84 7.18
CA LEU A 18 -8.21 -2.53 6.03
C LEU A 18 -7.24 -3.55 5.41
N VAL A 19 -5.97 -3.17 5.23
CA VAL A 19 -4.90 -4.06 4.76
C VAL A 19 -4.69 -5.22 5.72
N VAL A 20 -4.60 -4.95 7.03
CA VAL A 20 -4.43 -5.99 8.06
C VAL A 20 -5.64 -6.93 8.08
N PHE A 21 -6.86 -6.40 7.97
CA PHE A 21 -8.08 -7.20 7.91
C PHE A 21 -8.09 -8.15 6.70
N PHE A 22 -7.72 -7.65 5.51
CA PHE A 22 -7.61 -8.48 4.32
C PHE A 22 -6.48 -9.52 4.44
N ALA A 23 -5.32 -9.15 4.97
CA ALA A 23 -4.20 -10.05 5.20
C ALA A 23 -4.56 -11.18 6.19
N LEU A 24 -5.24 -10.86 7.28
CA LEU A 24 -5.74 -11.85 8.26
C LEU A 24 -6.79 -12.79 7.65
N LYS A 25 -7.68 -12.26 6.80
CA LYS A 25 -8.69 -13.07 6.10
C LYS A 25 -8.06 -13.99 5.05
N LEU A 26 -6.96 -13.58 4.42
CA LEU A 26 -6.19 -14.36 3.44
C LEU A 26 -5.25 -15.39 4.09
N GLY A 27 -4.86 -15.20 5.36
CA GLY A 27 -3.91 -16.03 6.10
C GLY A 27 -4.25 -17.53 6.18
N LYS A 28 -5.50 -17.94 5.91
CA LYS A 28 -5.88 -19.36 5.77
C LYS A 28 -5.23 -20.04 4.55
N LYS A 29 -4.65 -19.27 3.62
CA LYS A 29 -3.93 -19.75 2.44
C LYS A 29 -2.57 -19.04 2.35
N LEU A 30 -1.65 -19.40 3.24
CA LEU A 30 -0.28 -18.82 3.31
C LEU A 30 0.44 -18.78 1.96
N ILE A 31 0.25 -19.79 1.10
CA ILE A 31 0.84 -19.82 -0.24
C ILE A 31 0.28 -18.69 -1.13
N VAL A 32 -1.02 -18.45 -1.06
CA VAL A 32 -1.67 -17.37 -1.82
C VAL A 32 -1.25 -16.00 -1.28
N LEU A 33 -1.09 -15.87 0.04
CA LEU A 33 -0.56 -14.67 0.66
C LEU A 33 0.88 -14.38 0.19
N ALA A 34 1.75 -15.40 0.15
CA ALA A 34 3.13 -15.25 -0.30
C ALA A 34 3.23 -14.85 -1.78
N ILE A 35 2.42 -15.47 -2.66
CA ILE A 35 2.37 -15.10 -4.09
C ILE A 35 1.84 -13.67 -4.25
N ASN A 36 0.79 -13.31 -3.51
CA ASN A 36 0.20 -11.97 -3.61
C ASN A 36 1.14 -10.89 -3.05
N SER A 37 1.89 -11.21 -1.98
CA SER A 37 2.95 -10.38 -1.42
C SER A 37 4.07 -10.13 -2.43
N PHE A 38 4.55 -11.19 -3.07
CA PHE A 38 5.57 -11.10 -4.09
C PHE A 38 5.10 -10.29 -5.30
N LEU A 39 3.87 -10.53 -5.78
CA LEU A 39 3.27 -9.73 -6.86
C LEU A 39 3.12 -8.26 -6.47
N GLY A 40 2.69 -7.97 -5.23
CA GLY A 40 2.63 -6.60 -4.71
C GLY A 40 3.98 -5.90 -4.79
N LEU A 41 5.05 -6.55 -4.30
CA LEU A 41 6.39 -5.97 -4.35
C LEU A 41 6.92 -5.78 -5.77
N VAL A 42 6.70 -6.74 -6.67
CA VAL A 42 7.09 -6.62 -8.08
C VAL A 42 6.38 -5.43 -8.74
N VAL A 43 5.07 -5.28 -8.48
CA VAL A 43 4.30 -4.16 -9.02
C VAL A 43 4.74 -2.83 -8.40
N LEU A 44 5.11 -2.78 -7.12
CA LEU A 44 5.64 -1.57 -6.48
C LEU A 44 6.90 -1.07 -7.20
N VAL A 45 7.83 -1.99 -7.46
CA VAL A 45 9.08 -1.70 -8.15
C VAL A 45 8.81 -1.28 -9.58
N LEU A 46 7.92 -1.96 -10.29
CA LEU A 46 7.51 -1.60 -11.65
C LEU A 46 6.89 -0.20 -11.71
N LEU A 47 6.05 0.16 -10.75
CA LEU A 47 5.41 1.47 -10.68
C LEU A 47 6.42 2.60 -10.46
N ASN A 48 7.50 2.35 -9.72
CA ASN A 48 8.56 3.34 -9.54
C ASN A 48 9.31 3.68 -10.84
N PHE A 49 9.29 2.81 -11.86
CA PHE A 49 9.82 3.12 -13.19
C PHE A 49 8.91 4.00 -14.05
N PHE A 50 7.63 4.13 -13.70
CA PHE A 50 6.70 4.95 -14.46
C PHE A 50 6.71 6.41 -13.97
N PRO A 51 6.96 7.40 -14.85
CA PRO A 51 7.04 8.81 -14.46
C PRO A 51 5.70 9.41 -14.01
N PHE A 52 4.60 8.66 -14.16
CA PHE A 52 3.24 9.07 -13.79
C PHE A 52 2.89 8.78 -12.32
N VAL A 53 3.65 7.92 -11.65
CA VAL A 53 3.40 7.54 -10.25
C VAL A 53 4.72 7.60 -9.48
N GLN A 54 5.02 8.77 -8.90
CA GLN A 54 6.17 8.91 -8.00
C GLN A 54 5.79 8.33 -6.64
N VAL A 55 6.07 7.04 -6.46
CA VAL A 55 6.01 6.36 -5.18
C VAL A 55 7.41 6.31 -4.61
N ASP A 56 7.61 6.93 -3.45
CA ASP A 56 8.84 6.79 -2.69
C ASP A 56 8.93 5.37 -2.11
N ILE A 57 9.99 4.65 -2.47
CA ILE A 57 10.22 3.29 -1.96
C ILE A 57 10.87 3.40 -0.58
N ASN A 58 10.03 3.37 0.44
CA ASN A 58 10.44 3.28 1.83
C ASN A 58 9.89 2.02 2.52
N ILE A 59 10.26 1.83 3.79
CA ILE A 59 9.80 0.69 4.60
C ILE A 59 8.26 0.59 4.68
N TRP A 60 7.53 1.71 4.67
CA TRP A 60 6.07 1.72 4.73
C TRP A 60 5.42 1.22 3.44
N SER A 61 5.88 1.72 2.28
CA SER A 61 5.42 1.28 0.96
C SER A 61 5.68 -0.22 0.75
N ILE A 62 6.83 -0.72 1.19
CA ILE A 62 7.19 -2.15 1.15
C ILE A 62 6.27 -2.98 2.06
N LEU A 63 5.98 -2.51 3.27
CA LEU A 63 5.06 -3.19 4.19
C LEU A 63 3.63 -3.24 3.64
N ILE A 64 3.13 -2.13 3.08
CA ILE A 64 1.77 -2.06 2.54
C ILE A 64 1.65 -2.92 1.28
N ALA A 65 2.62 -2.86 0.36
CA ALA A 65 2.64 -3.70 -0.84
C ALA A 65 2.89 -5.18 -0.52
N GLY A 66 3.77 -5.46 0.44
CA GLY A 66 4.12 -6.83 0.84
C GLY A 66 3.01 -7.51 1.64
N LEU A 67 2.32 -6.82 2.55
CA LEU A 67 1.23 -7.41 3.33
C LEU A 67 -0.12 -7.33 2.60
N GLY A 68 -0.33 -6.24 1.85
CA GLY A 68 -1.55 -6.00 1.10
C GLY A 68 -1.56 -6.62 -0.30
N GLY A 69 -0.41 -6.96 -0.87
CA GLY A 69 -0.29 -7.45 -2.25
C GLY A 69 -0.81 -6.44 -3.27
N ILE A 70 -1.53 -6.93 -4.28
CA ILE A 70 -2.20 -6.09 -5.30
C ILE A 70 -3.14 -5.02 -4.68
N PRO A 71 -4.02 -5.35 -3.71
CA PRO A 71 -4.81 -4.31 -3.05
C PRO A 71 -3.96 -3.28 -2.29
N GLY A 72 -2.82 -3.69 -1.71
CA GLY A 72 -1.86 -2.77 -1.07
C GLY A 72 -1.28 -1.75 -2.07
N ILE A 73 -1.01 -2.18 -3.29
CA ILE A 73 -0.52 -1.30 -4.36
C ILE A 73 -1.55 -0.23 -4.73
N LEU A 74 -2.82 -0.61 -4.88
CA LEU A 74 -3.90 0.33 -5.15
C LEU A 74 -3.95 1.46 -4.11
N ILE A 75 -3.74 1.11 -2.85
CA ILE A 75 -3.69 2.07 -1.74
C ILE A 75 -2.50 3.02 -1.87
N ILE A 76 -1.32 2.49 -2.19
CA ILE A 76 -0.09 3.27 -2.37
C ILE A 76 -0.23 4.25 -3.54
N ILE A 77 -0.84 3.82 -4.66
CA ILE A 77 -1.11 4.70 -5.79
C ILE A 77 -2.03 5.85 -5.37
N ILE A 78 -3.12 5.56 -4.64
CA ILE A 78 -4.05 6.58 -4.15
C ILE A 78 -3.33 7.57 -3.23
N LEU A 79 -2.53 7.06 -2.27
CA LEU A 79 -1.73 7.90 -1.37
C LEU A 79 -0.72 8.78 -2.13
N SER A 80 -0.06 8.22 -3.16
CA SER A 80 0.87 8.95 -4.03
C SER A 80 0.18 10.06 -4.81
N THR A 81 -1.00 9.79 -5.38
CA THR A 81 -1.77 10.84 -6.08
C THR A 81 -2.28 11.95 -5.17
N LEU A 82 -2.44 11.68 -3.87
CA LEU A 82 -2.83 12.67 -2.87
C LEU A 82 -1.63 13.49 -2.33
N GLY A 83 -0.40 13.18 -2.76
CA GLY A 83 0.83 13.78 -2.23
C GLY A 83 1.17 13.31 -0.82
N TRP A 84 0.55 12.22 -0.37
CA TRP A 84 0.74 11.62 0.96
C TRP A 84 1.57 10.33 0.90
N ALA A 85 2.04 9.92 -0.28
CA ALA A 85 2.99 8.83 -0.35
C ALA A 85 4.30 9.27 0.30
N PHE A 86 4.67 8.48 1.29
CA PHE A 86 5.90 8.50 2.05
C PHE A 86 7.01 7.86 1.25
#